data_AF-A0A4Q2XP20-F1
#
_entry.id   AF-A0A4Q2XP20-F1
#
_cell.length_a   1.000
_cell.length_b   1.000
_cell.length_c   1.000
_cell.angle_alpha   90.00
_cell.angle_beta   90.00
_cell.angle_gamma   90.00
#
_symmetry.space_group_name_H-M   'P 1'
#
loop_
_entity.id
_entity.type
_entity.pdbx_description
1 polymer ?
#
loop_
_entity_poly.entity_id
_entity_poly.type
_entity_poly.pdbx_seq_one_letter_code
_entity_poly.pdbx_strand_id
1 'polypeptide(L)'
;MVPEVLTYVCPYCGCEARVGKPCPGCVRKEKKPKPRKRSWEQDKSLDGLNLPDGEFDYDSFVAREFGKSPHHSLGVKWYWWALGVL
;
A
#
# COMPACT_ATOMS: atom_id res chain seq x y z
N MET A 1 -23.49 29.29 -6.23
CA MET A 1 -23.00 27.92 -6.47
C MET A 1 -22.40 27.40 -5.18
N VAL A 2 -23.12 26.54 -4.46
CA VAL A 2 -22.60 25.90 -3.24
C VAL A 2 -21.56 24.88 -3.72
N PRO A 3 -20.31 24.90 -3.22
CA PRO A 3 -19.33 23.90 -3.62
C PRO A 3 -19.90 22.53 -3.25
N GLU A 4 -19.93 21.63 -4.23
CA GLU A 4 -20.28 20.24 -4.02
C GLU A 4 -19.44 19.73 -2.85
N VAL A 5 -20.12 19.42 -1.76
CA VAL A 5 -19.45 18.97 -0.56
C VAL A 5 -18.97 17.57 -0.87
N LEU A 6 -17.67 17.40 -1.11
CA LEU A 6 -17.06 16.07 -1.25
C LEU A 6 -17.36 15.27 0.02
N THR A 7 -18.29 14.34 -0.11
CA THR A 7 -18.66 13.37 0.93
C THR A 7 -18.08 12.01 0.58
N TYR A 8 -17.75 11.24 1.61
CA TYR A 8 -17.25 9.87 1.47
C TYR A 8 -17.83 8.98 2.57
N VAL A 9 -17.90 7.68 2.32
CA VAL A 9 -18.31 6.71 3.32
C VAL A 9 -17.13 6.41 4.23
N CYS A 10 -17.29 6.63 5.54
CA CYS A 10 -16.24 6.35 6.51
C CYS A 10 -15.95 4.84 6.56
N PRO A 11 -14.70 4.37 6.32
CA PRO A 11 -14.38 2.95 6.29
C PRO A 11 -14.48 2.27 7.67
N TYR A 12 -14.54 3.05 8.75
CA TYR A 12 -14.56 2.51 10.11
C TYR A 12 -15.98 2.31 10.64
N CYS A 13 -16.85 3.31 10.51
CA CYS A 13 -18.21 3.27 11.04
C CYS A 13 -19.30 3.18 9.97
N GLY A 14 -18.96 3.35 8.68
CA GLY A 14 -19.91 3.29 7.56
C GLY A 14 -20.81 4.53 7.41
N CYS A 15 -20.63 5.56 8.23
CA CYS A 15 -21.42 6.80 8.11
C CYS A 15 -20.86 7.71 7.02
N GLU A 16 -21.70 8.53 6.41
CA GLU A 16 -21.27 9.62 5.53
C GLU A 16 -20.45 10.65 6.31
N ALA A 17 -19.25 10.92 5.81
CA ALA A 17 -18.32 11.89 6.34
C ALA A 17 -18.03 12.95 5.28
N ARG A 18 -17.78 14.17 5.75
CA ARG A 18 -17.42 15.31 4.91
C ARG A 18 -15.91 15.44 4.85
N VAL A 19 -15.33 15.58 3.67
CA VAL A 19 -13.88 15.83 3.51
C VAL A 19 -13.50 17.09 4.29
N GLY A 20 -12.41 17.00 5.06
CA GLY A 20 -11.91 18.08 5.91
C GLY A 20 -12.61 18.24 7.28
N LYS A 21 -13.64 17.43 7.59
CA LYS A 21 -14.22 17.36 8.95
C LYS A 21 -14.08 15.94 9.51
N PRO A 22 -13.91 15.78 10.82
CA PRO A 22 -13.84 14.45 11.42
C PRO A 22 -15.19 13.74 11.32
N CYS A 23 -15.16 12.41 11.15
CA CYS A 23 -16.37 11.63 10.92
C CYS A 23 -17.33 11.71 12.13
N PRO A 24 -18.60 12.13 11.93
CA PRO A 24 -19.55 12.35 13.04
C PRO A 24 -19.86 11.07 13.83
N GLY A 25 -19.79 9.90 13.19
CA GLY A 25 -20.03 8.61 13.83
C GLY A 25 -18.84 8.09 14.66
N CYS A 26 -17.61 8.47 14.31
CA CYS A 26 -16.41 8.06 15.02
C CYS A 26 -16.10 8.98 16.21
N VAL A 27 -16.33 10.29 16.05
CA VAL A 27 -16.07 11.29 17.11
C VAL A 27 -16.98 11.11 18.31
N ARG A 28 -18.19 10.56 18.12
CA ARG A 28 -19.20 10.39 19.18
C ARG A 28 -19.05 9.13 20.04
N LYS A 29 -17.99 8.31 19.88
CA LYS A 29 -17.83 7.08 20.67
C LYS A 29 -16.50 7.03 21.43
N GLU A 30 -16.58 7.26 22.74
CA GLU A 30 -15.64 6.68 23.72
C GLU A 30 -15.88 5.17 23.80
N LYS A 31 -15.23 4.43 22.91
CA LYS A 31 -14.92 2.99 22.98
C LYS A 31 -14.50 2.63 21.58
N LYS A 32 -13.22 2.32 21.38
CA LYS A 32 -12.69 1.81 20.11
C LYS A 32 -13.44 0.51 19.76
N PRO A 33 -14.40 0.47 18.82
CA PRO A 33 -14.81 -0.83 18.31
C PRO A 33 -13.59 -1.49 17.67
N LYS A 34 -13.45 -2.82 17.83
CA LYS A 34 -12.43 -3.57 17.09
C LYS A 34 -12.54 -3.18 15.61
N PRO A 35 -11.42 -2.89 14.91
CA PRO A 35 -11.49 -2.62 13.48
C PRO A 35 -12.24 -3.79 12.84
N ARG A 36 -13.34 -3.47 12.15
CA ARG A 36 -13.94 -4.42 11.22
C ARG A 36 -12.86 -4.74 10.20
N LYS A 37 -12.76 -6.02 9.85
CA LYS A 37 -11.82 -6.52 8.84
C LYS A 37 -11.88 -5.59 7.62
N ARG A 38 -10.74 -5.02 7.23
CA ARG A 38 -10.70 -4.03 6.15
C ARG A 38 -11.16 -4.70 4.86
N SER A 39 -11.76 -3.95 3.92
CA SER A 39 -12.26 -4.54 2.67
C SER A 39 -11.17 -5.23 1.82
N TRP A 40 -9.89 -4.94 2.06
CA TRP A 40 -8.74 -5.58 1.43
C TRP A 40 -8.14 -6.74 2.26
N GLU A 41 -8.53 -6.88 3.53
CA GLU A 41 -8.11 -8.01 4.36
C GLU A 41 -8.92 -9.24 3.98
N GLN A 42 -8.28 -10.22 3.35
CA GLN A 42 -8.88 -11.52 3.04
C GLN A 42 -8.86 -12.43 4.27
N ASP A 43 -9.73 -13.45 4.30
CA ASP A 43 -9.66 -14.44 5.40
C ASP A 43 -8.40 -15.26 5.16
N LYS A 44 -7.64 -15.59 6.21
CA LYS A 44 -6.41 -16.41 6.07
C LYS A 44 -6.67 -17.73 5.33
N SER A 45 -7.91 -18.22 5.32
CA SER A 45 -8.33 -19.42 4.59
C SER A 45 -8.54 -19.21 3.08
N LEU A 46 -8.55 -17.94 2.63
CA LEU A 46 -8.69 -17.49 1.24
C LEU A 46 -7.46 -16.72 0.79
N ASP A 47 -6.29 -16.92 1.43
CA ASP A 47 -4.99 -16.62 0.84
C ASP A 47 -4.70 -17.62 -0.30
N GLY A 48 -5.66 -17.82 -1.22
CA GLY A 48 -5.58 -18.64 -2.44
C GLY A 48 -4.60 -18.09 -3.47
N LEU A 49 -3.73 -17.19 -3.03
CA LEU A 49 -2.37 -17.13 -3.50
C LEU A 49 -1.78 -18.53 -3.29
N ASN A 50 -1.74 -19.33 -4.35
CA ASN A 50 -0.99 -20.59 -4.44
C ASN A 50 0.52 -20.28 -4.38
N LEU A 51 0.91 -19.41 -3.45
CA LEU A 51 2.27 -19.10 -3.11
C LEU A 51 2.79 -20.35 -2.41
N PRO A 52 3.92 -20.89 -2.88
CA PRO A 52 4.52 -22.05 -2.25
C PRO A 52 4.82 -21.72 -0.78
N ASP A 53 4.52 -22.67 0.12
CA ASP A 53 4.80 -22.56 1.57
C ASP A 53 6.32 -22.54 1.90
N GLY A 54 7.19 -22.70 0.90
CA GLY A 54 8.64 -22.65 1.04
C GLY A 54 9.22 -21.23 0.94
N GLU A 55 10.49 -21.06 1.31
CA GLU A 55 11.19 -19.80 1.07
C GLU A 55 11.20 -19.47 -0.42
N PHE A 56 10.68 -18.30 -0.77
CA PHE A 56 10.68 -17.80 -2.14
C PHE A 56 12.10 -17.40 -2.54
N ASP A 57 12.75 -18.20 -3.38
CA ASP A 57 14.06 -17.88 -3.95
C ASP A 57 13.92 -16.83 -5.06
N TYR A 58 14.05 -15.57 -4.65
CA TYR A 58 14.01 -14.39 -5.52
C TYR A 58 15.02 -14.48 -6.66
N ASP A 59 16.24 -14.96 -6.40
CA ASP A 59 17.31 -15.02 -7.39
C ASP A 59 16.99 -16.05 -8.49
N SER A 60 16.45 -17.21 -8.10
CA SER A 60 16.02 -18.24 -9.06
C SER A 60 14.86 -17.77 -9.95
N PHE A 61 13.89 -17.05 -9.36
CA PHE A 61 12.76 -16.48 -10.07
C PHE A 61 13.23 -15.43 -11.08
N VAL A 62 14.08 -14.51 -10.65
CA VAL A 62 14.63 -13.47 -11.53
C VAL A 62 15.43 -14.10 -12.68
N ALA A 63 16.29 -15.07 -12.38
CA ALA A 63 17.08 -15.75 -13.40
C ALA A 63 16.22 -16.52 -14.42
N ARG A 64 15.09 -17.08 -13.99
CA ARG A 64 14.16 -17.83 -14.87
C ARG A 64 13.29 -16.91 -15.72
N GLU A 65 12.68 -15.90 -15.11
CA GLU A 65 11.70 -15.03 -15.80
C GLU A 65 12.35 -13.88 -16.57
N PHE A 66 13.44 -13.32 -16.06
CA PHE A 66 14.12 -12.15 -16.65
C PHE A 66 15.50 -12.49 -17.24
N GLY A 67 16.00 -13.70 -17.01
CA GLY A 67 17.29 -14.16 -17.51
C GLY A 67 18.48 -13.65 -16.68
N LYS A 68 19.68 -13.98 -17.13
CA LYS A 68 20.96 -13.62 -16.47
C LYS A 68 21.55 -12.29 -16.93
N SER A 69 20.77 -11.46 -17.63
CA SER A 69 21.26 -10.17 -18.08
C SER A 69 21.59 -9.34 -16.83
N PRO A 70 22.88 -9.04 -16.56
CA PRO A 70 23.23 -8.24 -15.40
C PRO A 70 22.45 -6.94 -15.50
N HIS A 71 21.89 -6.49 -14.36
CA HIS A 71 21.38 -5.13 -14.26
C HIS A 71 22.51 -4.24 -14.75
N HIS A 72 22.34 -3.64 -15.93
CA HIS A 72 23.37 -2.78 -16.51
C HIS A 72 23.66 -1.77 -15.41
N SER A 73 24.91 -1.74 -14.94
CA SER A 73 25.34 -0.74 -13.99
C SER A 73 24.95 0.58 -14.63
N LEU A 74 23.96 1.26 -14.05
CA LEU A 74 23.59 2.60 -14.50
C LEU A 74 24.89 3.38 -14.40
N GLY A 75 25.49 3.63 -15.56
CA GLY A 75 26.83 4.18 -15.67
C GLY A 75 26.78 5.63 -15.26
N VAL A 76 26.65 5.87 -13.95
CA VAL A 76 26.76 7.19 -13.36
C VAL A 76 28.21 7.59 -13.61
N LYS A 77 28.39 8.40 -14.65
CA LYS A 77 29.70 8.89 -15.04
C LYS A 77 30.34 9.53 -13.81
N TRP A 78 31.61 9.23 -13.58
CA TRP A 78 32.36 9.62 -12.40
C TRP A 78 32.22 11.11 -12.01
N TYR A 79 32.01 12.01 -12.99
CA TYR A 79 31.83 13.43 -12.74
C TYR A 79 30.54 13.78 -11.99
N TRP A 80 29.50 12.94 -12.02
CA TRP A 80 28.29 13.14 -11.21
C TRP A 80 28.54 12.95 -9.72
N TRP A 81 29.53 12.12 -9.34
CA TRP A 81 29.96 12.01 -7.95
C TRP A 81 30.63 13.30 -7.45
N ALA A 82 31.31 14.05 -8.32
CA ALA A 82 31.95 15.32 -7.95
C ALA A 82 30.92 16.40 -7.54
N LEU A 83 29.71 16.34 -8.10
CA LEU A 83 28.61 17.25 -7.78
C LEU A 83 28.03 17.03 -6.37
N GLY A 84 28.18 15.84 -5.78
CA GLY A 84 27.72 15.54 -4.42
C GLY A 84 28.74 15.86 -3.32
N VAL A 85 29.98 16.17 -3.68
CA VAL A 85 31.08 16.48 -2.74
C VAL A 85 31.35 17.99 -2.64
N LEU A 86 30.88 18.78 -3.62
CA LEU A 86 30.97 20.24 -3.65
C LEU A 86 29.83 20.89 -2.86
#